data_AF-A0AAD6S5H3-F1
#
_entry.id   AF-A0AAD6S5H3-F1
#
_cell.length_a   1.000
_cell.length_b   1.000
_cell.length_c   1.000
_cell.angle_alpha   90.00
_cell.angle_beta   90.00
_cell.angle_gamma   90.00
#
_symmetry.space_group_name_H-M   'P 1'
#
loop_
_entity.id
_entity.type
_entity.pdbx_description
1 polymer ?
#
loop_
_entity_poly.entity_id
_entity_poly.type
_entity_poly.pdbx_seq_one_letter_code
_entity_poly.pdbx_strand_id
1 'polypeptide(L)'
;MNYAVDSLEFEAHWSNMLFNVSVISSTLLLYALYVVLFLFSIHTLRRQIPAGKILRVAAWAMFLLASASTIVACLAAGTSMHVVHTVVEGSPDAPTPVLRHYHALRLGQDIILAMNNLVTDLLFLYRCFVIWGARRGILVLPGMFIFATVVVGCIAALQYAGLMTLDPSVDPRVAVSMAGVTNTLLMFLTAGRIWYIRRESKALSCQSFQKRYATAIAIVLESGVLYSLCVIIYVISTSIKTESASETIFNGVAWSMVQIGVNIAPTLILVRVGMGRSTENTPPPTLGSSYKV
;
A
#
# COMPACT_ATOMS: atom_id res chain seq x y z
N MET A 1 -27.35 -40.43 5.35
CA MET A 1 -27.21 -39.18 6.13
C MET A 1 -25.72 -38.85 6.32
N ASN A 2 -24.88 -39.81 6.76
CA ASN A 2 -23.42 -39.61 6.88
C ASN A 2 -22.73 -39.22 5.56
N TYR A 3 -23.04 -39.89 4.44
CA TYR A 3 -22.44 -39.54 3.14
C TYR A 3 -22.65 -38.09 2.67
N ALA A 4 -23.75 -37.43 3.08
CA ALA A 4 -24.03 -36.05 2.70
C ALA A 4 -23.25 -35.05 3.58
N VAL A 5 -22.97 -35.43 4.83
CA VAL A 5 -22.14 -34.65 5.75
C VAL A 5 -20.69 -34.74 5.32
N ASP A 6 -20.21 -35.95 5.02
CA ASP A 6 -18.84 -36.19 4.54
C ASP A 6 -18.56 -35.44 3.21
N SER A 7 -19.54 -35.36 2.31
CA SER A 7 -19.40 -34.59 1.07
C SER A 7 -19.34 -33.08 1.29
N LEU A 8 -20.10 -32.55 2.26
CA LEU A 8 -20.10 -31.11 2.59
C LEU A 8 -18.80 -30.69 3.28
N GLU A 9 -18.27 -31.52 4.17
CA GLU A 9 -16.98 -31.28 4.83
C GLU A 9 -15.82 -31.34 3.83
N PHE A 10 -15.88 -32.25 2.87
CA PHE A 10 -14.92 -32.35 1.78
C PHE A 10 -14.94 -31.10 0.88
N GLU A 11 -16.11 -30.64 0.44
CA GLU A 11 -16.22 -29.41 -0.36
C GLU A 11 -15.76 -28.16 0.41
N ALA A 12 -16.07 -28.07 1.70
CA ALA A 12 -15.61 -27.00 2.57
C ALA A 12 -14.08 -26.99 2.73
N HIS A 13 -13.46 -28.17 2.82
CA HIS A 13 -12.00 -28.30 2.88
C HIS A 13 -11.33 -27.80 1.60
N TRP A 14 -11.79 -28.26 0.43
CA TRP A 14 -11.21 -27.86 -0.86
C TRP A 14 -11.43 -26.38 -1.17
N SER A 15 -12.60 -25.84 -0.88
CA SER A 15 -12.88 -24.40 -1.08
C SER A 15 -11.96 -23.52 -0.22
N ASN A 16 -11.74 -23.89 1.04
CA ASN A 16 -10.79 -23.20 1.94
C ASN A 16 -9.34 -23.32 1.46
N MET A 17 -8.94 -24.49 0.95
CA MET A 17 -7.61 -24.70 0.39
C MET A 17 -7.40 -23.85 -0.88
N LEU A 18 -8.34 -23.90 -1.82
CA LEU A 18 -8.33 -23.09 -3.05
C LEU A 18 -8.31 -21.59 -2.73
N PHE A 19 -9.08 -21.17 -1.73
CA PHE A 19 -9.06 -19.80 -1.24
C PHE A 19 -7.67 -19.37 -0.78
N ASN A 20 -7.09 -20.09 0.18
CA ASN A 20 -5.79 -19.73 0.73
C ASN A 20 -4.68 -19.77 -0.33
N VAL A 21 -4.66 -20.79 -1.20
CA VAL A 21 -3.68 -20.89 -2.29
C VAL A 21 -3.80 -19.69 -3.23
N SER A 22 -5.01 -19.37 -3.70
CA SER A 22 -5.23 -18.26 -4.63
C SER A 22 -4.81 -16.90 -4.06
N VAL A 23 -5.14 -16.66 -2.79
CA VAL A 23 -4.80 -15.40 -2.09
C VAL A 23 -3.29 -15.28 -1.87
N ILE A 24 -2.62 -16.35 -1.41
CA ILE A 24 -1.17 -16.36 -1.20
C ILE A 24 -0.45 -16.18 -2.54
N SER A 25 -0.82 -16.94 -3.57
CA SER A 25 -0.19 -16.82 -4.89
C SER A 25 -0.30 -15.40 -5.43
N SER A 26 -1.47 -14.77 -5.32
CA SER A 26 -1.68 -13.37 -5.72
C SER A 26 -0.83 -12.40 -4.90
N THR A 27 -0.75 -12.60 -3.58
CA THR A 27 0.08 -11.78 -2.67
C THR A 27 1.56 -11.88 -3.05
N LEU A 28 2.07 -13.09 -3.26
CA LEU A 28 3.48 -13.33 -3.61
C LEU A 28 3.84 -12.75 -4.97
N LEU A 29 2.95 -12.87 -5.97
CA LEU A 29 3.16 -12.28 -7.30
C LEU A 29 3.26 -10.75 -7.24
N LEU A 30 2.30 -10.11 -6.56
CA LEU A 30 2.31 -8.67 -6.37
C LEU A 30 3.53 -8.21 -5.54
N TYR A 31 3.93 -9.00 -4.55
CA TYR A 31 5.10 -8.71 -3.73
C TYR A 31 6.39 -8.84 -4.54
N ALA A 32 6.51 -9.85 -5.40
CA ALA A 32 7.64 -10.00 -6.31
C ALA A 32 7.76 -8.80 -7.26
N LEU A 33 6.64 -8.32 -7.82
CA LEU A 33 6.63 -7.09 -8.62
C LEU A 33 7.11 -5.88 -7.80
N TYR A 34 6.65 -5.77 -6.55
CA TYR A 34 7.08 -4.70 -5.64
C TYR A 34 8.57 -4.77 -5.31
N VAL A 35 9.14 -5.96 -5.10
CA VAL A 35 10.59 -6.16 -4.87
C VAL A 35 11.38 -5.62 -6.06
N VAL A 36 10.97 -5.91 -7.30
CA VAL A 36 11.63 -5.40 -8.50
C VAL A 36 11.61 -3.87 -8.53
N LEU A 37 10.45 -3.25 -8.26
CA LEU A 37 10.33 -1.79 -8.18
C LEU A 37 11.20 -1.20 -7.07
N PHE A 38 11.26 -1.84 -5.91
CA PHE A 38 12.10 -1.43 -4.79
C PHE A 38 13.59 -1.48 -5.14
N LEU A 39 14.06 -2.58 -5.73
CA LEU A 39 15.45 -2.73 -6.18
C LEU A 39 15.83 -1.63 -7.19
N PHE A 40 14.94 -1.35 -8.13
CA PHE A 40 15.13 -0.27 -9.10
C PHE A 40 15.18 1.11 -8.41
N SER A 41 14.32 1.33 -7.41
CA SER A 41 14.30 2.56 -6.62
C SER A 41 15.60 2.79 -5.85
N ILE A 42 16.14 1.75 -5.21
CA ILE A 42 17.40 1.82 -4.47
C ILE A 42 18.59 1.99 -5.41
N HIS A 43 18.63 1.26 -6.53
CA HIS A 43 19.69 1.39 -7.52
C HIS A 43 19.82 2.84 -8.00
N THR A 44 18.67 3.47 -8.28
CA THR A 44 18.62 4.86 -8.73
C THR A 44 19.00 5.83 -7.61
N LEU A 45 18.54 5.58 -6.37
CA LEU A 45 18.74 6.48 -5.23
C LEU A 45 20.16 6.41 -4.64
N ARG A 46 20.88 5.29 -4.80
CA ARG A 46 22.29 5.16 -4.42
C ARG A 46 23.22 6.11 -5.18
N ARG A 47 22.83 6.56 -6.38
CA ARG A 47 23.61 7.50 -7.19
C ARG A 47 23.49 8.97 -6.75
N GLN A 48 22.82 9.28 -5.64
CA GLN A 48 22.49 10.65 -5.21
C GLN A 48 22.83 10.91 -3.72
N ILE A 49 23.70 11.88 -3.42
CA ILE A 49 24.45 11.91 -2.13
C ILE A 49 23.83 12.77 -0.99
N PRO A 50 23.32 14.01 -1.15
CA PRO A 50 22.92 14.78 0.05
C PRO A 50 21.42 14.75 0.40
N ALA A 51 20.50 14.95 -0.55
CA ALA A 51 19.06 15.15 -0.26
C ALA A 51 18.22 13.85 -0.10
N GLY A 52 18.83 12.68 -0.25
CA GLY A 52 18.12 11.39 -0.32
C GLY A 52 18.07 10.56 0.98
N LYS A 53 18.58 11.05 2.12
CA LYS A 53 18.64 10.24 3.36
C LYS A 53 17.25 9.85 3.89
N ILE A 54 16.38 10.83 4.13
CA ILE A 54 14.99 10.60 4.60
C ILE A 54 14.24 9.71 3.60
N LEU A 55 14.47 9.97 2.32
CA LEU A 55 13.84 9.25 1.22
C LEU A 55 14.25 7.77 1.17
N ARG A 56 15.53 7.46 1.43
CA ARG A 56 16.05 6.09 1.56
C ARG A 56 15.50 5.40 2.80
N VAL A 57 15.44 6.10 3.92
CA VAL A 57 14.89 5.55 5.18
C VAL A 57 13.42 5.18 4.99
N ALA A 58 12.61 6.05 4.39
CA ALA A 58 11.22 5.77 4.08
C ALA A 58 11.07 4.57 3.12
N ALA A 59 11.92 4.47 2.09
CA ALA A 59 11.91 3.33 1.16
C ALA A 59 12.20 2.01 1.87
N TRP A 60 13.21 1.98 2.75
CA TRP A 60 13.53 0.80 3.56
C TRP A 60 12.42 0.47 4.56
N ALA A 61 11.84 1.47 5.21
CA ALA A 61 10.73 1.27 6.15
C ALA A 61 9.51 0.64 5.46
N MET A 62 9.08 1.17 4.32
CA MET A 62 7.99 0.62 3.51
C MET A 62 8.30 -0.81 3.05
N PHE A 63 9.54 -1.06 2.60
CA PHE A 63 9.94 -2.40 2.18
C PHE A 63 9.88 -3.41 3.33
N LEU A 64 10.44 -3.07 4.48
CA LEU A 64 10.43 -3.95 5.66
C LEU A 64 9.00 -4.22 6.15
N LEU A 65 8.13 -3.20 6.16
CA LEU A 65 6.72 -3.36 6.52
C LEU A 65 5.98 -4.25 5.50
N ALA A 66 6.22 -4.06 4.20
CA ALA A 66 5.64 -4.91 3.15
C ALA A 66 6.12 -6.36 3.28
N SER A 67 7.41 -6.59 3.51
CA SER A 67 7.98 -7.92 3.75
C SER A 67 7.36 -8.58 4.98
N ALA A 68 7.25 -7.84 6.09
CA ALA A 68 6.64 -8.34 7.32
C ALA A 68 5.17 -8.72 7.10
N SER A 69 4.40 -7.88 6.40
CA SER A 69 3.00 -8.16 6.06
C SER A 69 2.86 -9.45 5.23
N THR A 70 3.70 -9.63 4.21
CA THR A 70 3.69 -10.85 3.38
C THR A 70 4.03 -12.10 4.19
N ILE A 71 5.03 -12.01 5.09
CA ILE A 71 5.39 -13.13 5.97
C ILE A 71 4.22 -13.50 6.89
N VAL A 72 3.60 -12.50 7.54
CA VAL A 72 2.43 -12.72 8.41
C VAL A 72 1.26 -13.31 7.62
N ALA A 73 1.03 -12.87 6.38
CA ALA A 73 -0.01 -13.43 5.52
C ALA A 73 0.21 -14.93 5.22
N CYS A 74 1.46 -15.32 4.92
CA CYS A 74 1.81 -16.73 4.72
C CYS A 74 1.58 -17.57 5.99
N LEU A 75 1.96 -17.05 7.17
CA LEU A 75 1.74 -17.72 8.45
C LEU A 75 0.23 -17.83 8.79
N ALA A 76 -0.54 -16.77 8.53
CA ALA A 76 -1.99 -16.75 8.75
C ALA A 76 -2.70 -17.78 7.86
N ALA A 77 -2.26 -17.92 6.60
CA ALA A 77 -2.81 -18.92 5.71
C ALA A 77 -2.46 -20.34 6.13
N GLY A 78 -1.21 -20.60 6.53
CA GLY A 78 -0.80 -21.93 7.04
C GLY A 78 -1.56 -22.33 8.30
N THR A 79 -1.75 -21.41 9.23
CA THR A 79 -2.54 -21.64 10.45
C THR A 79 -4.02 -21.86 10.14
N SER A 80 -4.59 -21.15 9.17
CA SER A 80 -5.97 -21.37 8.73
C SER A 80 -6.21 -22.77 8.15
N MET A 81 -5.26 -23.29 7.35
CA MET A 81 -5.34 -24.65 6.82
C MET A 81 -5.27 -25.70 7.93
N HIS A 82 -4.44 -25.45 8.96
CA HIS A 82 -4.34 -26.34 10.10
C HIS A 82 -5.63 -26.37 10.94
N VAL A 83 -6.26 -25.21 11.17
CA VAL A 83 -7.56 -25.14 11.88
C VAL A 83 -8.62 -25.97 11.16
N VAL A 84 -8.76 -25.81 9.84
CA VAL A 84 -9.75 -26.55 9.05
C VAL A 84 -9.50 -28.06 9.12
N HIS A 85 -8.24 -28.49 9.02
CA HIS A 85 -7.90 -29.91 9.15
C HIS A 85 -8.30 -30.48 10.51
N THR A 86 -8.01 -29.78 11.61
CA THR A 86 -8.34 -30.25 12.96
C THR A 86 -9.85 -30.32 13.23
N VAL A 87 -10.64 -29.43 12.61
CA VAL A 87 -12.10 -29.43 12.73
C VAL A 87 -12.71 -30.58 11.93
N VAL A 88 -12.24 -30.82 10.71
CA VAL A 88 -12.70 -31.90 9.83
C VAL A 88 -12.35 -33.29 10.39
N GLU A 89 -11.22 -33.43 11.10
CA GLU A 89 -10.86 -34.69 11.77
C GLU A 89 -11.68 -35.00 13.05
N GLY A 90 -12.74 -34.23 13.33
CA GLY A 90 -13.72 -34.57 14.35
C GLY A 90 -13.33 -34.16 15.78
N SER A 91 -12.41 -33.21 15.94
CA SER A 91 -12.22 -32.47 17.20
C SER A 91 -13.00 -31.16 17.11
N PRO A 92 -14.26 -31.09 17.61
CA PRO A 92 -15.16 -29.94 17.38
C PRO A 92 -14.62 -28.65 18.00
N ASP A 93 -13.78 -28.80 19.02
CA ASP A 93 -13.00 -27.72 19.60
C ASP A 93 -11.65 -27.67 18.88
N ALA A 94 -11.57 -26.94 17.76
CA ALA A 94 -10.27 -26.48 17.27
C ALA A 94 -9.51 -25.93 18.47
N PRO A 95 -8.23 -26.32 18.70
CA PRO A 95 -7.55 -25.91 19.91
C PRO A 95 -7.66 -24.39 20.04
N THR A 96 -8.33 -23.92 21.08
CA THR A 96 -8.46 -22.49 21.40
C THR A 96 -7.16 -21.69 21.21
N PRO A 97 -5.94 -22.24 21.44
CA PRO A 97 -4.70 -21.54 21.09
C PRO A 97 -4.48 -21.31 19.58
N VAL A 98 -4.84 -22.24 18.69
CA VAL A 98 -4.60 -22.11 17.25
C VAL A 98 -5.52 -21.06 16.64
N LEU A 99 -6.80 -21.07 17.01
CA LEU A 99 -7.76 -20.06 16.55
C LEU A 99 -7.35 -18.66 17.05
N ARG A 100 -6.94 -18.55 18.32
CA ARG A 100 -6.41 -17.30 18.89
C ARG A 100 -5.15 -16.83 18.15
N HIS A 101 -4.27 -17.76 17.77
CA HIS A 101 -3.06 -17.44 17.01
C HIS A 101 -3.40 -16.92 15.60
N TYR A 102 -4.36 -17.53 14.91
CA TYR A 102 -4.84 -17.05 13.62
C TYR A 102 -5.41 -15.62 13.70
N HIS A 103 -6.27 -15.34 14.67
CA HIS A 103 -6.80 -13.98 14.89
C HIS A 103 -5.69 -12.97 15.22
N ALA A 104 -4.70 -13.37 16.03
CA ALA A 104 -3.55 -12.53 16.34
C ALA A 104 -2.71 -12.20 15.10
N LEU A 105 -2.50 -13.17 14.19
CA LEU A 105 -1.79 -12.94 12.93
C LEU A 105 -2.57 -11.99 12.01
N ARG A 106 -3.89 -12.15 11.90
CA ARG A 106 -4.75 -11.23 11.13
C ARG A 106 -4.72 -9.81 11.67
N LEU A 107 -4.84 -9.68 12.99
CA LEU A 107 -4.75 -8.39 13.66
C LEU A 107 -3.38 -7.75 13.47
N GLY A 108 -2.30 -8.54 13.54
CA GLY A 108 -0.95 -8.09 13.23
C GLY A 108 -0.81 -7.59 11.78
N GLN A 109 -1.42 -8.29 10.83
CA GLN A 109 -1.43 -7.90 9.42
C GLN A 109 -2.11 -6.52 9.21
N ASP A 110 -3.24 -6.28 9.88
CA ASP A 110 -3.97 -5.00 9.81
C ASP A 110 -3.17 -3.85 10.42
N ILE A 111 -2.50 -4.10 11.55
CA ILE A 111 -1.61 -3.11 12.19
C ILE A 111 -0.44 -2.76 11.27
N ILE A 112 0.20 -3.76 10.67
CA ILE A 112 1.32 -3.54 9.74
C ILE A 112 0.85 -2.71 8.55
N LEU A 113 -0.32 -3.01 7.99
CA LEU A 113 -0.92 -2.22 6.90
C LEU A 113 -1.20 -0.78 7.33
N ALA A 114 -1.77 -0.56 8.51
CA ALA A 114 -2.04 0.77 9.04
C ALA A 114 -0.74 1.58 9.22
N MET A 115 0.32 0.96 9.74
CA MET A 115 1.64 1.59 9.85
C MET A 115 2.21 1.93 8.48
N ASN A 116 2.03 1.06 7.51
CA ASN A 116 2.53 1.28 6.16
C ASN A 116 1.79 2.41 5.42
N ASN A 117 0.47 2.50 5.62
CA ASN A 117 -0.34 3.65 5.21
C ASN A 117 0.17 4.94 5.86
N LEU A 118 0.40 4.92 7.17
CA LEU A 118 0.91 6.09 7.89
C LEU A 118 2.28 6.54 7.35
N VAL A 119 3.22 5.62 7.11
CA VAL A 119 4.54 5.95 6.54
C VAL A 119 4.38 6.55 5.13
N THR A 120 3.43 6.04 4.35
CA THR A 120 3.11 6.54 3.01
C THR A 120 2.53 7.94 3.04
N ASP A 121 1.54 8.18 3.91
CA ASP A 121 0.93 9.47 4.14
C ASP A 121 1.94 10.50 4.62
N LEU A 122 2.79 10.14 5.58
CA LEU A 122 3.86 10.99 6.10
C LEU A 122 4.88 11.32 5.02
N LEU A 123 5.19 10.39 4.11
CA LEU A 123 6.09 10.66 2.99
C LEU A 123 5.48 11.67 2.01
N PHE A 124 4.19 11.55 1.68
CA PHE A 124 3.48 12.52 0.85
C PHE A 124 3.41 13.89 1.54
N LEU A 125 3.08 13.92 2.83
CA LEU A 125 3.02 15.14 3.62
C LEU A 125 4.39 15.81 3.74
N TYR A 126 5.46 15.05 3.99
CA TYR A 126 6.83 15.57 4.04
C TYR A 126 7.24 16.21 2.72
N ARG A 127 6.95 15.54 1.59
CA ARG A 127 7.22 16.12 0.26
C ARG A 127 6.40 17.38 0.03
N CYS A 128 5.14 17.38 0.41
CA CYS A 128 4.29 18.57 0.38
C CYS A 128 4.92 19.69 1.21
N PHE A 129 5.36 19.41 2.44
CA PHE A 129 5.98 20.37 3.34
C PHE A 129 7.25 21.00 2.76
N VAL A 130 8.15 20.17 2.23
CA VAL A 130 9.40 20.64 1.60
C VAL A 130 9.11 21.51 0.38
N ILE A 131 8.08 21.17 -0.41
CA ILE A 131 7.72 21.88 -1.63
C ILE A 131 6.96 23.21 -1.34
N TRP A 132 6.17 23.26 -0.27
CA TRP A 132 5.27 24.38 0.02
C TRP A 132 5.90 25.55 0.79
N GLY A 133 7.15 25.43 1.23
CA GLY A 133 7.99 26.54 1.72
C GLY A 133 7.24 27.65 2.46
N ALA A 134 7.21 27.59 3.79
CA ALA A 134 6.64 28.58 4.72
C ALA A 134 5.11 28.82 4.68
N ARG A 135 4.35 28.46 3.64
CA ARG A 135 2.87 28.57 3.64
C ARG A 135 2.18 27.36 4.29
N ARG A 136 2.32 27.23 5.62
CA ARG A 136 1.85 26.06 6.41
C ARG A 136 0.33 25.84 6.43
N GLY A 137 -0.48 26.87 6.14
CA GLY A 137 -1.95 26.77 6.23
C GLY A 137 -2.58 25.69 5.36
N ILE A 138 -1.99 25.39 4.19
CA ILE A 138 -2.58 24.43 3.23
C ILE A 138 -2.22 22.97 3.59
N LEU A 139 -1.26 22.76 4.49
CA LEU A 139 -0.94 21.44 5.02
C LEU A 139 -1.82 21.02 6.20
N VAL A 140 -2.58 21.95 6.79
CA VAL A 140 -3.48 21.66 7.92
C VAL A 140 -4.57 20.68 7.50
N LEU A 141 -5.15 20.89 6.31
CA LEU A 141 -6.21 20.03 5.77
C LEU A 141 -5.75 18.57 5.62
N PRO A 142 -4.68 18.23 4.86
CA PRO A 142 -4.21 16.85 4.77
C PRO A 142 -3.72 16.29 6.10
N GLY A 143 -3.12 17.10 6.99
CA GLY A 143 -2.76 16.68 8.33
C GLY A 143 -3.97 16.23 9.17
N MET A 144 -5.09 16.95 9.07
CA MET A 144 -6.34 16.61 9.72
C MET A 144 -6.92 15.29 9.20
N PHE A 145 -6.87 15.05 7.88
CA PHE A 145 -7.31 13.79 7.28
C PHE A 145 -6.47 12.58 7.72
N ILE A 146 -5.14 12.74 7.78
CA ILE A 146 -4.24 11.69 8.30
C ILE A 146 -4.60 11.38 9.75
N PHE A 147 -4.77 12.42 10.58
CA PHE A 147 -5.14 12.24 11.98
C PHE A 147 -6.48 11.50 12.11
N ALA A 148 -7.51 11.90 11.35
CA ALA A 148 -8.79 11.23 11.34
C ALA A 148 -8.67 9.75 10.92
N THR A 149 -7.86 9.47 9.90
CA THR A 149 -7.60 8.10 9.40
C THR A 149 -6.94 7.23 10.47
N VAL A 150 -5.93 7.77 11.18
CA VAL A 150 -5.27 7.06 12.29
C VAL A 150 -6.27 6.79 13.41
N VAL A 151 -7.07 7.77 13.81
CA VAL A 151 -8.06 7.62 14.88
C VAL A 151 -9.07 6.52 14.55
N VAL A 152 -9.66 6.55 13.35
CA VAL A 152 -10.64 5.53 12.93
C VAL A 152 -9.99 4.16 12.76
N GLY A 153 -8.76 4.09 12.24
CA GLY A 153 -8.00 2.84 12.17
C GLY A 153 -7.71 2.24 13.54
N CYS A 154 -7.34 3.07 14.53
CA CYS A 154 -7.14 2.63 15.91
C CYS A 154 -8.44 2.11 16.54
N ILE A 155 -9.56 2.81 16.35
CA ILE A 155 -10.86 2.37 16.86
C ILE A 155 -11.24 1.00 16.26
N ALA A 156 -11.12 0.85 14.94
CA ALA A 156 -11.43 -0.41 14.25
C ALA A 156 -10.53 -1.56 14.74
N ALA A 157 -9.23 -1.31 14.95
CA ALA A 157 -8.30 -2.31 15.47
C ALA A 157 -8.61 -2.73 16.91
N LEU A 158 -8.98 -1.77 17.78
CA LEU A 158 -9.36 -2.05 19.17
C LEU A 158 -10.68 -2.82 19.27
N GLN A 159 -11.63 -2.54 18.38
CA GLN A 159 -12.87 -3.30 18.24
C GLN A 159 -12.60 -4.73 17.77
N TYR A 160 -11.77 -4.90 16.74
CA TYR A 160 -11.38 -6.22 16.25
C TYR A 160 -10.62 -7.03 17.31
N ALA A 161 -9.82 -6.37 18.16
CA ALA A 161 -9.13 -7.00 19.29
C ALA A 161 -10.07 -7.40 20.45
N GLY A 162 -11.35 -7.00 20.43
CA GLY A 162 -12.29 -7.19 21.53
C GLY A 162 -11.96 -6.35 22.78
N LEU A 163 -11.06 -5.36 22.66
CA LEU A 163 -10.65 -4.48 23.77
C LEU A 163 -11.60 -3.29 23.95
N MET A 164 -12.44 -3.02 22.95
CA MET A 164 -13.37 -1.89 22.96
C MET A 164 -14.66 -2.28 22.23
N THR A 165 -15.81 -2.23 22.92
CA THR A 165 -17.12 -2.40 22.31
C THR A 165 -17.84 -1.06 22.32
N LEU A 166 -17.72 -0.31 21.22
CA LEU A 166 -18.51 0.90 20.99
C LEU A 166 -19.80 0.51 20.27
N ASP A 167 -20.91 1.13 20.67
CA ASP A 167 -22.19 1.03 20.00
C ASP A 167 -22.57 2.43 19.45
N PRO A 168 -22.68 2.63 18.13
CA PRO A 168 -22.53 1.65 17.05
C PRO A 168 -21.06 1.28 16.77
N SER A 169 -20.83 0.00 16.43
CA SER A 169 -19.51 -0.50 16.02
C SER A 169 -19.03 0.17 14.73
N VAL A 170 -17.73 0.49 14.64
CA VAL A 170 -17.15 1.04 13.42
C VAL A 170 -16.89 -0.12 12.49
N ASP A 171 -17.57 -0.16 11.35
CA ASP A 171 -17.32 -1.18 10.34
C ASP A 171 -15.86 -1.02 9.82
N PRO A 172 -15.02 -2.06 9.82
CA PRO A 172 -13.64 -1.99 9.32
C PRO A 172 -13.54 -1.43 7.89
N ARG A 173 -14.61 -1.53 7.09
CA ARG A 173 -14.70 -0.91 5.75
C ARG A 173 -14.57 0.61 5.80
N VAL A 174 -15.06 1.25 6.85
CA VAL A 174 -14.97 2.71 7.03
C VAL A 174 -13.52 3.12 7.22
N ALA A 175 -12.73 2.35 7.98
CA ALA A 175 -11.32 2.61 8.16
C ALA A 175 -10.55 2.49 6.83
N VAL A 176 -10.80 1.42 6.06
CA VAL A 176 -10.13 1.18 4.78
C VAL A 176 -10.52 2.22 3.73
N SER A 177 -11.81 2.56 3.62
CA SER A 177 -12.28 3.58 2.69
C SER A 177 -11.75 4.97 3.04
N MET A 178 -11.70 5.34 4.33
CA MET A 178 -11.13 6.62 4.74
C MET A 178 -9.63 6.68 4.48
N ALA A 179 -8.89 5.60 4.73
CA ALA A 179 -7.48 5.51 4.34
C ALA A 179 -7.29 5.65 2.82
N GLY A 180 -8.17 5.03 2.03
CA GLY A 180 -8.21 5.21 0.58
C GLY A 180 -8.39 6.66 0.18
N VAL A 181 -9.44 7.32 0.68
CA VAL A 181 -9.75 8.73 0.38
C VAL A 181 -8.61 9.66 0.77
N THR A 182 -8.02 9.47 1.95
CA THR A 182 -6.91 10.28 2.46
C THR A 182 -5.69 10.15 1.56
N ASN A 183 -5.32 8.91 1.18
CA ASN A 183 -4.21 8.64 0.26
C ASN A 183 -4.44 9.28 -1.12
N THR A 184 -5.65 9.11 -1.69
CA THR A 184 -6.01 9.71 -2.99
C THR A 184 -5.94 11.24 -2.94
N LEU A 185 -6.47 11.85 -1.88
CA LEU A 185 -6.44 13.30 -1.67
C LEU A 185 -5.00 13.83 -1.54
N LEU A 186 -4.18 13.20 -0.69
CA LEU A 186 -2.76 13.55 -0.52
C LEU A 186 -1.98 13.46 -1.83
N MET A 187 -2.27 12.42 -2.62
CA MET A 187 -1.65 12.17 -3.90
C MET A 187 -2.08 13.21 -4.95
N PHE A 188 -3.37 13.57 -5.06
CA PHE A 188 -3.83 14.68 -5.92
C PHE A 188 -3.25 16.03 -5.51
N LEU A 189 -3.19 16.33 -4.21
CA LEU A 189 -2.59 17.56 -3.71
C LEU A 189 -1.10 17.65 -4.05
N THR A 190 -0.37 16.55 -3.90
CA THR A 190 1.04 16.45 -4.26
C THR A 190 1.22 16.65 -5.77
N ALA A 191 0.45 15.94 -6.60
CA ALA A 191 0.49 16.04 -8.05
C ALA A 191 0.14 17.46 -8.55
N GLY A 192 -0.91 18.06 -8.00
CA GLY A 192 -1.38 19.40 -8.35
C GLY A 192 -0.35 20.48 -8.02
N ARG A 193 0.35 20.38 -6.88
CA ARG A 193 1.43 21.32 -6.55
C ARG A 193 2.63 21.17 -7.49
N ILE A 194 3.04 19.93 -7.80
CA ILE A 194 4.12 19.69 -8.76
C ILE A 194 3.74 20.29 -10.13
N TRP A 195 2.48 20.17 -10.53
CA TRP A 195 1.96 20.80 -11.75
C TRP A 195 1.99 22.34 -11.68
N TYR A 196 1.61 22.94 -10.56
CA TYR A 196 1.67 24.38 -10.35
C TYR A 196 3.11 24.91 -10.49
N ILE A 197 4.07 24.25 -9.83
CA ILE A 197 5.49 24.61 -9.91
C ILE A 197 6.03 24.47 -11.33
N ARG A 198 5.63 23.40 -12.03
CA ARG A 198 5.93 23.25 -13.45
C ARG A 198 5.41 24.44 -14.26
N ARG A 199 4.19 24.92 -13.99
CA ARG A 199 3.57 26.06 -14.69
C ARG A 199 4.28 27.38 -14.38
N GLU A 200 4.74 27.58 -13.15
CA GLU A 200 5.49 28.78 -12.74
C GLU A 200 6.91 28.78 -13.33
N SER A 201 7.59 27.62 -13.32
CA SER A 201 8.90 27.44 -13.96
C SER A 201 8.88 27.52 -15.49
N LYS A 202 7.67 27.48 -16.09
CA LYS A 202 7.46 27.53 -17.54
C LYS A 202 7.96 28.86 -18.14
N ALA A 203 8.06 29.90 -17.32
CA ALA A 203 8.61 31.19 -17.70
C ALA A 203 10.14 31.19 -17.86
N LEU A 204 10.87 30.17 -17.36
CA LEU A 204 12.34 30.23 -17.23
C LEU A 204 13.11 28.95 -17.62
N SER A 205 12.46 27.81 -17.93
CA SER A 205 13.15 26.50 -17.95
C SER A 205 13.02 25.65 -19.23
N CYS A 206 14.10 24.92 -19.52
CA CYS A 206 14.39 24.08 -20.69
C CYS A 206 13.34 22.95 -20.91
N GLN A 207 12.95 22.71 -22.17
CA GLN A 207 11.84 21.81 -22.55
C GLN A 207 11.98 20.36 -22.02
N SER A 208 13.21 19.87 -21.84
CA SER A 208 13.52 18.55 -21.29
C SER A 208 13.12 18.41 -19.81
N PHE A 209 13.35 19.45 -19.00
CA PHE A 209 12.97 19.47 -17.60
C PHE A 209 11.44 19.39 -17.45
N GLN A 210 10.70 20.15 -18.27
CA GLN A 210 9.23 20.15 -18.24
C GLN A 210 8.60 18.82 -18.62
N LYS A 211 9.13 18.12 -19.63
CA LYS A 211 8.63 16.80 -20.04
C LYS A 211 8.78 15.79 -18.90
N ARG A 212 9.90 15.81 -18.18
CA ARG A 212 10.16 14.89 -17.06
C ARG A 212 9.20 15.09 -15.88
N TYR A 213 8.93 16.34 -15.49
CA TYR A 213 7.94 16.63 -14.45
C TYR A 213 6.53 16.24 -14.88
N ALA A 214 6.18 16.44 -16.15
CA ALA A 214 4.89 15.98 -16.69
C ALA A 214 4.74 14.46 -16.58
N THR A 215 5.76 13.71 -16.98
CA THR A 215 5.78 12.24 -16.86
C THR A 215 5.75 11.79 -15.40
N ALA A 216 6.46 12.47 -14.51
CA ALA A 216 6.41 12.16 -13.07
C ALA A 216 5.00 12.37 -12.49
N ILE A 217 4.35 13.49 -12.82
CA ILE A 217 2.96 13.75 -12.42
C ILE A 217 2.01 12.69 -12.99
N ALA A 218 2.16 12.33 -14.28
CA ALA A 218 1.32 11.31 -14.91
C ALA A 218 1.45 9.95 -14.21
N ILE A 219 2.68 9.51 -13.92
CA ILE A 219 2.90 8.23 -13.22
C ILE A 219 2.35 8.27 -11.79
N VAL A 220 2.51 9.40 -11.09
CA VAL A 220 1.88 9.58 -9.76
C VAL A 220 0.38 9.38 -9.92
N LEU A 221 -0.25 10.10 -10.86
CA LEU A 221 -1.68 10.05 -11.15
C LEU A 221 -2.17 8.64 -11.50
N GLU A 222 -1.50 7.97 -12.43
CA GLU A 222 -1.83 6.59 -12.82
C GLU A 222 -1.74 5.64 -11.63
N SER A 223 -0.66 5.69 -10.84
CA SER A 223 -0.44 4.76 -9.74
C SER A 223 -1.39 4.95 -8.54
N GLY A 224 -1.75 6.19 -8.19
CA GLY A 224 -2.72 6.41 -7.13
C GLY A 224 -4.18 6.24 -7.58
N VAL A 225 -4.48 6.42 -8.87
CA VAL A 225 -5.78 5.98 -9.43
C VAL A 225 -5.89 4.46 -9.34
N LEU A 226 -4.84 3.72 -9.68
CA LEU A 226 -4.80 2.26 -9.51
C LEU A 226 -5.05 1.85 -8.05
N TYR A 227 -4.40 2.51 -7.08
CA TYR A 227 -4.65 2.25 -5.66
C TYR A 227 -6.12 2.55 -5.27
N SER A 228 -6.65 3.69 -5.70
CA SER A 228 -8.03 4.10 -5.42
C SER A 228 -9.03 3.08 -5.97
N LEU A 229 -8.81 2.58 -7.19
CA LEU A 229 -9.61 1.53 -7.80
C LEU A 229 -9.55 0.23 -7.00
N CYS A 230 -8.37 -0.16 -6.51
CA CYS A 230 -8.23 -1.36 -5.68
C CYS A 230 -9.05 -1.24 -4.38
N VAL A 231 -9.02 -0.08 -3.71
CA VAL A 231 -9.81 0.16 -2.50
C VAL A 231 -11.31 0.12 -2.80
N ILE A 232 -11.75 0.77 -3.88
CA ILE A 232 -13.16 0.75 -4.29
C ILE A 232 -13.63 -0.67 -4.59
N ILE A 233 -12.85 -1.43 -5.36
CA ILE A 233 -13.16 -2.83 -5.66
C ILE A 233 -13.30 -3.63 -4.37
N TYR A 234 -12.34 -3.52 -3.45
CA TYR A 234 -12.39 -4.22 -2.16
C TYR A 234 -13.63 -3.87 -1.32
N VAL A 235 -13.98 -2.57 -1.23
CA VAL A 235 -15.18 -2.13 -0.48
C VAL A 235 -16.47 -2.63 -1.13
N ILE A 236 -16.53 -2.67 -2.46
CA ILE A 236 -17.70 -3.23 -3.17
C ILE A 236 -17.78 -4.74 -2.94
N SER A 237 -16.67 -5.47 -3.11
CA SER A 237 -16.62 -6.92 -2.92
C SER A 237 -17.05 -7.36 -1.54
N THR A 238 -16.68 -6.62 -0.50
CA THR A 238 -17.10 -6.91 0.87
C THR A 238 -18.59 -6.61 1.11
N SER A 239 -19.22 -5.78 0.27
CA SER A 239 -20.62 -5.32 0.41
C SER A 239 -21.64 -6.25 -0.23
N ILE A 240 -21.20 -7.11 -1.15
CA ILE A 240 -22.04 -8.15 -1.73
C ILE A 240 -22.10 -9.30 -0.71
N LYS A 241 -23.29 -9.60 -0.19
CA LYS A 241 -23.53 -10.65 0.83
C LYS A 241 -23.85 -12.02 0.20
N THR A 242 -23.21 -12.37 -0.90
CA THR A 242 -23.44 -13.68 -1.52
C THR A 242 -22.33 -14.61 -1.06
N GLU A 243 -22.69 -15.66 -0.33
CA GLU A 243 -21.75 -16.64 0.23
C GLU A 243 -21.25 -17.64 -0.83
N SER A 244 -20.76 -17.13 -1.96
CA SER A 244 -20.11 -17.97 -2.97
C SER A 244 -18.61 -18.08 -2.69
N ALA A 245 -18.04 -19.28 -2.90
CA ALA A 245 -16.61 -19.51 -2.74
C ALA A 245 -15.77 -18.57 -3.64
N SER A 246 -16.28 -18.26 -4.84
CA SER A 246 -15.68 -17.31 -5.78
C SER A 246 -15.57 -15.89 -5.24
N GLU A 247 -16.60 -15.40 -4.54
CA GLU A 247 -16.59 -14.03 -3.99
C GLU A 247 -15.63 -13.91 -2.81
N THR A 248 -15.53 -14.95 -2.00
CA THR A 248 -14.55 -15.01 -0.90
C THR A 248 -13.12 -14.94 -1.46
N ILE A 249 -12.81 -15.73 -2.49
CA ILE A 249 -11.52 -15.66 -3.22
C ILE A 249 -11.27 -14.26 -3.76
N PHE A 250 -12.25 -13.68 -4.44
CA PHE A 250 -12.13 -12.34 -5.03
C PHE A 250 -11.84 -11.27 -3.98
N ASN A 251 -12.50 -11.32 -2.82
CA ASN A 251 -12.27 -10.41 -1.71
C ASN A 251 -10.83 -10.54 -1.16
N GLY A 252 -10.35 -11.77 -0.93
CA GLY A 252 -8.97 -12.00 -0.47
C GLY A 252 -7.91 -11.50 -1.46
N VAL A 253 -8.15 -11.67 -2.76
CA VAL A 253 -7.27 -11.13 -3.81
C VAL A 253 -7.31 -9.61 -3.83
N ALA A 254 -8.50 -9.00 -3.77
CA ALA A 254 -8.66 -7.55 -3.71
C ALA A 254 -7.95 -6.94 -2.49
N TRP A 255 -8.02 -7.61 -1.34
CA TRP A 255 -7.27 -7.22 -0.14
C TRP A 255 -5.75 -7.23 -0.39
N SER A 256 -5.25 -8.26 -1.05
CA SER A 256 -3.83 -8.38 -1.41
C SER A 256 -3.37 -7.23 -2.32
N MET A 257 -4.24 -6.80 -3.24
CA MET A 257 -3.99 -5.64 -4.10
C MET A 257 -3.93 -4.33 -3.30
N VAL A 258 -4.83 -4.13 -2.34
CA VAL A 258 -4.81 -2.96 -1.45
C VAL A 258 -3.51 -2.94 -0.65
N GLN A 259 -3.11 -4.06 -0.04
CA GLN A 259 -1.93 -4.11 0.83
C GLN A 259 -0.64 -3.69 0.11
N ILE A 260 -0.44 -4.19 -1.10
CA ILE A 260 0.80 -3.93 -1.85
C ILE A 260 0.67 -2.59 -2.61
N GLY A 261 -0.54 -2.25 -3.06
CA GLY A 261 -0.83 -1.01 -3.79
C GLY A 261 -0.41 0.26 -3.08
N VAL A 262 -0.56 0.32 -1.75
CA VAL A 262 -0.12 1.45 -0.90
C VAL A 262 1.34 1.83 -1.17
N ASN A 263 2.20 0.83 -1.41
CA ASN A 263 3.64 1.04 -1.57
C ASN A 263 4.07 1.40 -2.99
N ILE A 264 3.24 1.14 -4.00
CA ILE A 264 3.63 1.27 -5.41
C ILE A 264 3.80 2.75 -5.78
N ALA A 265 2.82 3.58 -5.44
CA ALA A 265 2.83 5.01 -5.75
C ALA A 265 4.05 5.75 -5.17
N PRO A 266 4.37 5.67 -3.86
CA PRO A 266 5.54 6.34 -3.32
C PRO A 266 6.84 5.83 -3.97
N THR A 267 6.96 4.53 -4.24
CA THR A 267 8.15 3.89 -4.84
C THR A 267 8.39 4.31 -6.29
N LEU A 268 7.34 4.41 -7.11
CA LEU A 268 7.47 4.92 -8.49
C LEU A 268 7.95 6.38 -8.51
N ILE A 269 7.52 7.17 -7.54
CA ILE A 269 8.00 8.55 -7.41
C ILE A 269 9.47 8.58 -7.00
N LEU A 270 9.90 7.70 -6.08
CA LEU A 270 11.31 7.57 -5.68
C LEU A 270 12.21 7.35 -6.88
N VAL A 271 11.84 6.38 -7.72
CA VAL A 271 12.54 6.04 -8.95
C VAL A 271 12.71 7.28 -9.83
N ARG A 272 11.63 8.03 -10.06
CA ARG A 272 11.67 9.20 -10.96
C ARG A 272 12.47 10.36 -10.41
N VAL A 273 12.34 10.66 -9.12
CA VAL A 273 13.16 11.69 -8.45
C VAL A 273 14.65 11.34 -8.54
N GLY A 274 14.99 10.06 -8.37
CA GLY A 274 16.37 9.58 -8.55
C GLY A 274 16.89 9.74 -9.99
N MET A 275 16.06 9.42 -10.99
CA MET A 275 16.44 9.54 -12.41
C MET A 275 16.58 11.00 -12.85
N GLY A 276 15.69 11.89 -12.41
CA GLY A 276 15.67 13.29 -12.81
C GLY A 276 16.97 14.04 -12.49
N ARG A 277 17.56 13.76 -11.31
CA ARG A 277 18.80 14.41 -10.86
C ARG A 277 20.09 13.80 -11.43
N SER A 278 20.06 12.53 -11.87
CA SER A 278 21.26 11.89 -12.45
C SER A 278 21.70 12.54 -13.76
N THR A 279 20.77 13.16 -14.48
CA THR A 279 21.05 13.82 -15.76
C THR A 279 21.46 15.29 -15.64
N GLU A 280 21.29 15.88 -14.46
CA GLU A 280 21.68 17.27 -14.17
C GLU A 280 23.17 17.36 -13.75
N ASN A 281 23.72 16.25 -13.24
CA ASN A 281 25.13 16.12 -12.87
C ASN A 281 26.05 15.72 -14.04
N THR A 282 25.54 15.66 -15.28
CA THR A 282 26.40 15.47 -16.45
C THR A 282 26.99 16.83 -16.82
N PRO A 283 28.32 17.05 -16.74
CA PRO A 283 28.91 18.32 -17.13
C PRO A 283 28.55 18.63 -18.59
N PRO A 284 28.26 19.90 -18.94
CA PRO A 284 27.98 20.28 -20.31
C PRO A 284 29.17 19.88 -21.20
N PRO A 285 28.94 19.43 -22.45
CA PRO A 285 30.02 19.20 -23.39
C PRO A 285 30.80 20.50 -23.50
N THR A 286 32.08 20.48 -23.13
CA THR A 286 33.01 21.57 -23.38
C THR A 286 33.02 21.79 -24.89
N LEU A 287 32.29 22.79 -25.37
CA LEU A 287 32.48 23.35 -26.70
C LEU A 287 33.94 23.75 -26.79
N GLY A 288 34.71 22.93 -27.49
CA GLY A 288 36.12 23.18 -27.77
C GLY A 288 36.23 24.55 -28.41
N SER A 289 36.82 25.47 -27.64
CA SER A 289 37.45 26.67 -28.13
C SER A 289 38.45 26.27 -29.23
N SER A 290 38.04 26.41 -30.49
CA SER A 290 38.96 26.47 -31.62
C SER A 290 38.57 27.65 -32.50
N TYR A 291 38.94 28.84 -32.01
CA TYR A 291 39.18 30.04 -32.81
C TYR A 291 40.35 30.78 -32.15
N LYS A 292 41.28 31.25 -33.00
CA LYS A 292 42.67 31.73 -32.78
C LYS A 292 43.67 30.65 -33.24
N VAL A 293 44.46 30.83 -34.30
CA VAL A 293 44.95 32.03 -35.02
C VAL A 293 44.97 31.72 -36.51
#